data_AF-A0A7S1LK29-F1
#
_entry.id   AF-A0A7S1LK29-F1
#
_cell.length_a   1.000
_cell.length_b   1.000
_cell.length_c   1.000
_cell.angle_alpha   90.00
_cell.angle_beta   90.00
_cell.angle_gamma   90.00
#
_symmetry.space_group_name_H-M   'P 1'
#
loop_
_entity.id
_entity.type
_entity.pdbx_description
1 polymer ?
#
loop_
_entity_poly.entity_id
_entity_poly.type
_entity_poly.pdbx_seq_one_letter_code
_entity_poly.pdbx_strand_id
1 'polypeptide(L)'
;RALSPNFKPHPNAERVVSVVKDRNGDDRVISQWHVDLKKDSADYVNTPTQRALTERLTVSPLPGTTLKATAIKVASEHGSDALMAPWYDTPGLHPHWAAMSPLSIAEQARCTWRKFRPPLVLMATPGTTVFVSAYCAVEIVSGPPQVCLFVYTPSRAVTVDLCPSENARAFWHEVAGRTLQPPGAPELLTDEAVLTVSRSYLFECYDNRRVPKADVYFCGIGWVSFCTVKDADVVLRVRTAPGIVHGVRSPLQR
;
A
#
# COMPACT_ATOMS: atom_id res chain seq x y z
N ARG A 1 -17.30 10.71 17.60
CA ARG A 1 -18.68 11.17 17.28
C ARG A 1 -19.12 10.40 16.04
N ALA A 2 -19.99 9.40 16.17
CA ALA A 2 -20.50 8.68 15.00
C ALA A 2 -21.32 9.66 14.15
N LEU A 3 -21.06 9.69 12.84
CA LEU A 3 -21.89 10.44 11.90
C LEU A 3 -23.32 9.89 11.98
N SER A 4 -24.32 10.79 11.95
CA SER A 4 -25.74 10.43 11.94
C SER A 4 -26.01 9.36 10.87
N PRO A 5 -26.87 8.36 11.11
CA PRO A 5 -27.25 7.37 10.11
C PRO A 5 -27.89 7.97 8.85
N ASN A 6 -28.27 9.25 8.91
CA ASN A 6 -28.77 10.04 7.78
C ASN A 6 -27.75 11.05 7.24
N PHE A 7 -26.47 10.94 7.60
CA PHE A 7 -25.43 11.80 7.05
C PHE A 7 -25.20 11.45 5.58
N LYS A 8 -25.72 12.30 4.71
CA LYS A 8 -25.50 12.25 3.27
C LYS A 8 -24.06 12.72 3.00
N PRO A 9 -23.15 11.87 2.52
CA PRO A 9 -21.72 12.22 2.41
C PRO A 9 -21.44 13.22 1.28
N HIS A 10 -22.35 13.37 0.32
CA HIS A 10 -22.25 14.31 -0.79
C HIS A 10 -23.65 14.77 -1.23
N PRO A 11 -23.87 16.02 -1.66
CA PRO A 11 -25.18 16.53 -2.09
C PRO A 11 -25.85 15.68 -3.18
N ASN A 12 -25.06 15.06 -4.07
CA ASN A 12 -25.53 14.21 -5.16
C ASN A 12 -25.49 12.70 -4.84
N ALA A 13 -25.20 12.30 -3.60
CA ALA A 13 -25.25 10.89 -3.21
C ALA A 13 -26.70 10.38 -3.21
N GLU A 14 -26.95 9.24 -3.84
CA GLU A 14 -28.21 8.51 -3.72
C GLU A 14 -28.00 7.28 -2.84
N ARG A 15 -28.96 6.95 -1.98
CA ARG A 15 -28.84 5.77 -1.13
C ARG A 15 -29.34 4.54 -1.90
N VAL A 16 -28.42 3.71 -2.35
CA VAL A 16 -28.74 2.44 -2.99
C VAL A 16 -28.84 1.37 -1.92
N VAL A 17 -29.97 0.67 -1.93
CA VAL A 17 -30.24 -0.44 -1.01
C VAL A 17 -30.27 -1.71 -1.83
N SER A 18 -29.39 -2.65 -1.50
CA SER A 18 -29.32 -3.96 -2.14
C SER A 18 -29.60 -5.05 -1.10
N VAL A 19 -30.32 -6.08 -1.52
CA VAL A 19 -30.55 -7.28 -0.71
C VAL A 19 -29.60 -8.36 -1.21
N VAL A 20 -28.72 -8.81 -0.33
CA VAL A 20 -27.71 -9.83 -0.62
C VAL A 20 -27.91 -10.99 0.34
N LYS A 21 -27.93 -12.21 -0.18
CA LYS A 21 -28.01 -13.42 0.66
C LYS A 21 -26.67 -13.69 1.34
N ASP A 22 -26.69 -13.89 2.65
CA ASP A 22 -25.50 -14.35 3.39
C ASP A 22 -25.20 -15.82 3.05
N ARG A 23 -24.02 -16.29 3.47
CA ARG A 23 -23.57 -17.69 3.33
C ARG A 23 -24.51 -18.72 3.97
N ASN A 24 -25.36 -18.28 4.90
CA ASN A 24 -26.37 -19.11 5.56
C ASN A 24 -27.74 -19.10 4.85
N GLY A 25 -27.89 -18.34 3.76
CA GLY A 25 -29.14 -18.23 2.99
C GLY A 25 -30.08 -17.11 3.43
N ASP A 26 -29.78 -16.41 4.53
CA ASP A 26 -30.56 -15.29 5.05
C ASP A 26 -30.35 -14.00 4.24
N ASP A 27 -31.41 -13.24 4.04
CA ASP A 27 -31.37 -11.97 3.33
C ASP A 27 -30.73 -10.88 4.22
N ARG A 28 -29.66 -10.25 3.73
CA ARG A 28 -29.03 -9.06 4.35
C ARG A 28 -29.26 -7.85 3.48
N VAL A 29 -29.77 -6.80 4.11
CA VAL A 29 -29.98 -5.50 3.47
C VAL A 29 -28.72 -4.66 3.65
N ILE A 30 -28.04 -4.36 2.55
CA ILE A 30 -26.89 -3.48 2.51
C ILE A 30 -27.36 -2.14 1.94
N SER A 31 -27.30 -1.09 2.74
CA SER A 31 -27.51 0.29 2.29
C SER A 31 -26.16 0.99 2.11
N GLN A 32 -25.90 1.49 0.91
CA GLN A 32 -24.70 2.25 0.59
C GLN A 32 -25.09 3.58 -0.04
N TRP A 33 -24.32 4.62 0.25
CA TRP A 33 -24.42 5.87 -0.48
C TRP A 33 -23.64 5.73 -1.79
N HIS A 34 -24.36 5.70 -2.90
CA HIS A 34 -23.82 5.73 -4.25
C HIS A 34 -23.88 7.17 -4.73
N VAL A 35 -22.72 7.81 -4.91
CA VAL A 35 -22.70 9.02 -5.72
C VAL A 35 -22.65 8.53 -7.15
N ASP A 36 -23.73 8.76 -7.89
CA ASP A 36 -23.65 8.64 -9.33
C ASP A 36 -22.71 9.76 -9.76
N LEU A 37 -21.43 9.41 -9.88
CA LEU A 37 -20.47 10.15 -10.65
C LEU A 37 -20.97 10.03 -12.10
N LYS A 38 -22.08 10.70 -12.44
CA LYS A 38 -22.13 11.41 -13.70
C LYS A 38 -20.85 12.22 -13.64
N LYS A 39 -19.83 11.68 -14.29
CA LYS A 39 -18.46 12.16 -14.32
C LYS A 39 -18.57 13.62 -14.72
N ASP A 40 -18.71 14.50 -13.74
CA ASP A 40 -18.97 15.90 -14.00
C ASP A 40 -17.70 16.40 -14.67
N SER A 41 -17.86 17.11 -15.78
CA SER A 41 -16.72 17.63 -16.54
C SER A 41 -15.79 18.48 -15.68
N ALA A 42 -16.25 18.95 -14.51
CA ALA A 42 -15.46 19.65 -13.49
C ALA A 42 -14.39 18.80 -12.78
N ASP A 43 -14.51 17.47 -12.73
CA ASP A 43 -13.45 16.59 -12.18
C ASP A 43 -12.35 16.30 -13.22
N TYR A 44 -12.57 16.70 -14.48
CA TYR A 44 -11.58 16.65 -15.54
C TYR A 44 -11.15 18.08 -15.89
N VAL A 45 -9.89 18.21 -16.31
CA VAL A 45 -9.49 19.38 -17.08
C VAL A 45 -10.25 19.31 -18.40
N ASN A 46 -11.32 20.09 -18.56
CA ASN A 46 -12.11 20.07 -19.79
C ASN A 46 -11.23 20.57 -20.94
N THR A 47 -10.73 19.64 -21.75
CA THR A 47 -9.87 19.94 -22.90
C THR A 47 -10.29 19.09 -24.09
N PRO A 48 -10.13 19.59 -25.32
CA PRO A 48 -10.81 19.04 -26.50
C PRO A 48 -10.46 17.59 -26.84
N THR A 49 -9.42 17.02 -26.23
CA THR A 49 -9.12 15.58 -26.30
C THR A 49 -8.19 15.17 -25.15
N GLN A 50 -8.64 14.26 -24.28
CA GLN A 50 -7.82 13.63 -23.23
C GLN A 50 -6.47 13.08 -23.77
N ARG A 51 -6.45 12.65 -25.03
CA ARG A 51 -5.29 12.14 -25.77
C ARG A 51 -4.20 13.19 -26.02
N ALA A 52 -4.58 14.44 -26.28
CA ALA A 52 -3.63 15.53 -26.51
C ALA A 52 -2.96 15.99 -25.21
N LEU A 53 -3.58 15.74 -24.04
CA LEU A 53 -2.99 16.01 -22.73
C LEU A 53 -1.98 14.94 -22.33
N THR A 54 -2.27 13.65 -22.50
CA THR A 54 -1.32 12.56 -22.21
C THR A 54 -0.08 12.60 -23.10
N GLU A 55 -0.19 13.16 -24.31
CA GLU A 55 0.96 13.40 -25.19
C GLU A 55 1.82 14.61 -24.76
N ARG A 56 1.26 15.55 -23.99
CA ARG A 56 1.92 16.80 -23.59
C ARG A 56 2.33 16.87 -22.13
N LEU A 57 1.72 16.06 -21.27
CA LEU A 57 1.99 15.97 -19.83
C LEU A 57 2.72 14.68 -19.52
N THR A 58 3.64 14.74 -18.56
CA THR A 58 4.32 13.52 -18.13
C THR A 58 3.41 12.73 -17.19
N VAL A 59 3.08 11.49 -17.56
CA VAL A 59 2.29 10.59 -16.71
C VAL A 59 3.14 9.41 -16.29
N SER A 60 3.31 9.23 -14.98
CA SER A 60 4.03 8.11 -14.40
C SER A 60 3.52 7.80 -13.00
N PRO A 61 3.49 6.53 -12.60
CA PRO A 61 3.27 6.16 -11.20
C PRO A 61 4.53 6.33 -10.35
N LEU A 62 5.67 6.70 -10.95
CA LEU A 62 6.94 6.95 -10.28
C LEU A 62 7.15 8.44 -10.03
N PRO A 63 7.70 8.82 -8.87
CA PRO A 63 8.03 10.21 -8.59
C PRO A 63 9.23 10.68 -9.42
N GLY A 64 9.23 11.95 -9.81
CA GLY A 64 10.39 12.58 -10.46
C GLY A 64 10.49 12.38 -11.98
N THR A 65 9.44 11.93 -12.66
CA THR A 65 9.52 11.67 -14.10
C THR A 65 9.38 12.90 -14.99
N THR A 66 8.73 13.97 -14.52
CA THR A 66 8.67 15.23 -15.27
C THR A 66 10.05 15.88 -15.21
N LEU A 67 10.74 15.99 -16.35
CA LEU A 67 12.11 16.56 -16.40
C LEU A 67 12.15 18.05 -16.73
N LYS A 68 11.09 18.57 -17.38
CA LYS A 68 11.00 19.97 -17.81
C LYS A 68 9.60 20.51 -17.54
N ALA A 69 9.53 21.77 -17.12
CA ALA A 69 8.25 22.44 -16.95
C ALA A 69 7.54 22.54 -18.31
N THR A 70 6.28 22.13 -18.38
CA THR A 70 5.47 22.21 -19.60
C THR A 70 4.17 22.94 -19.29
N ALA A 71 3.80 23.90 -20.13
CA ALA A 71 2.54 24.62 -19.99
C ALA A 71 1.49 24.09 -20.96
N ILE A 72 0.31 23.76 -20.46
CA ILE A 72 -0.88 23.50 -21.28
C ILE A 72 -1.88 24.64 -21.06
N LYS A 73 -2.58 25.04 -22.13
CA LYS A 73 -3.66 26.03 -22.03
C LYS A 73 -4.98 25.31 -21.81
N VAL A 74 -5.70 25.69 -20.77
CA VAL A 74 -7.01 25.12 -20.41
C VAL A 74 -8.06 26.23 -20.50
N ALA A 75 -9.21 25.91 -21.11
CA ALA A 75 -10.33 26.85 -21.19
C ALA A 75 -11.07 26.89 -19.85
N SER A 76 -11.39 28.10 -19.37
CA SER A 76 -12.31 28.27 -18.24
C SER A 76 -13.76 28.15 -18.73
N GLU A 77 -14.59 27.36 -18.05
CA GLU A 77 -16.01 27.16 -18.41
C GLU A 77 -16.92 28.34 -18.03
N HIS A 78 -16.39 29.39 -17.40
CA HIS A 78 -17.17 30.54 -16.94
C HIS A 78 -16.72 31.84 -17.63
N GLY A 79 -17.28 32.10 -18.81
CA GLY A 79 -17.15 33.39 -19.50
C GLY A 79 -17.29 33.27 -21.01
N SER A 80 -18.00 34.22 -21.63
CA SER A 80 -18.18 34.33 -23.09
C SER A 80 -16.90 34.67 -23.86
N ASP A 81 -15.81 34.98 -23.15
CA ASP A 81 -14.45 34.95 -23.67
C ASP A 81 -13.75 33.74 -23.05
N ALA A 82 -13.41 32.74 -23.87
CA ALA A 82 -12.67 31.56 -23.44
C ALA A 82 -11.24 31.96 -23.05
N LEU A 83 -11.07 32.53 -21.86
CA LEU A 83 -9.78 32.90 -21.32
C LEU A 83 -8.99 31.61 -21.09
N MET A 84 -7.95 31.43 -21.89
CA MET A 84 -7.08 30.26 -21.84
C MET A 84 -6.04 30.46 -20.73
N ALA A 85 -6.24 29.81 -19.58
CA ALA A 85 -5.30 29.86 -18.47
C ALA A 85 -4.17 28.83 -18.67
N PRO A 86 -2.89 29.20 -18.48
CA PRO A 86 -1.80 28.24 -18.52
C PRO A 86 -1.77 27.41 -17.23
N TRP A 87 -1.74 26.09 -17.36
CA TRP A 87 -1.43 25.14 -16.31
C TRP A 87 -0.03 24.61 -16.53
N TYR A 88 0.81 24.65 -15.50
CA TYR A 88 2.20 24.23 -15.58
C TYR A 88 2.37 22.84 -14.95
N ASP A 89 2.73 21.85 -15.77
CA ASP A 89 3.38 20.63 -15.31
C ASP A 89 4.80 21.00 -14.88
N THR A 90 5.18 20.69 -13.64
CA THR A 90 6.46 21.10 -13.07
C THR A 90 7.40 19.91 -12.95
N PRO A 91 8.72 20.12 -13.01
CA PRO A 91 9.67 19.03 -12.82
C PRO A 91 9.39 18.26 -11.53
N GLY A 92 9.32 16.94 -11.63
CA GLY A 92 8.96 16.09 -10.51
C GLY A 92 10.08 16.08 -9.48
N LEU A 93 9.71 16.22 -8.21
CA LEU A 93 10.66 15.99 -7.11
C LEU A 93 10.89 14.49 -6.96
N HIS A 94 12.16 14.09 -6.88
CA HIS A 94 12.52 12.73 -6.50
C HIS A 94 12.72 12.70 -4.97
N PRO A 95 11.82 12.05 -4.22
CA PRO A 95 11.88 12.11 -2.77
C PRO A 95 13.10 11.36 -2.24
N HIS A 96 13.68 11.84 -1.14
CA HIS A 96 14.95 11.30 -0.62
C HIS A 96 14.89 9.78 -0.37
N TRP A 97 13.73 9.26 0.07
CA TRP A 97 13.57 7.84 0.34
C TRP A 97 13.61 6.98 -0.94
N ALA A 98 13.20 7.54 -2.08
CA ALA A 98 13.28 6.83 -3.37
C ALA A 98 14.74 6.82 -3.89
N ALA A 99 15.49 7.90 -3.62
CA ALA A 99 16.91 7.99 -3.95
C ALA A 99 17.77 7.00 -3.13
N MET A 100 17.41 6.78 -1.87
CA MET A 100 18.10 5.84 -0.98
C MET A 100 17.60 4.40 -1.12
N SER A 101 16.51 4.17 -1.85
CA SER A 101 15.90 2.84 -1.96
C SER A 101 16.83 1.87 -2.70
N PRO A 102 16.98 0.62 -2.22
CA PRO A 102 17.69 -0.43 -2.97
C PRO A 102 16.87 -0.92 -4.19
N LEU A 103 15.62 -0.49 -4.34
CA LEU A 103 14.81 -0.80 -5.51
C LEU A 103 15.27 0.02 -6.71
N SER A 104 15.67 -0.66 -7.78
CA SER A 104 15.85 -0.03 -9.09
C SER A 104 14.55 0.61 -9.58
N ILE A 105 14.62 1.59 -10.48
CA ILE A 105 13.45 2.24 -11.07
C ILE A 105 12.48 1.21 -11.69
N ALA A 106 13.03 0.17 -12.32
CA ALA A 106 12.23 -0.92 -12.89
C ALA A 106 11.51 -1.74 -11.81
N GLU A 107 12.14 -1.98 -10.66
CA GLU A 107 11.52 -2.65 -9.52
C GLU A 107 10.47 -1.76 -8.85
N GLN A 108 10.76 -0.47 -8.65
CA GLN A 108 9.78 0.49 -8.14
C GLN A 108 8.54 0.48 -9.02
N ALA A 109 8.70 0.51 -10.35
CA ALA A 109 7.60 0.43 -11.31
C ALA A 109 6.79 -0.86 -11.18
N ARG A 110 7.47 -2.00 -10.98
CA ARG A 110 6.81 -3.29 -10.72
C ARG A 110 6.11 -3.31 -9.36
N CYS A 111 6.59 -2.58 -8.36
CA CYS A 111 6.00 -2.48 -7.03
C CYS A 111 4.95 -1.36 -6.92
N THR A 112 4.35 -0.93 -8.02
CA THR A 112 3.24 0.04 -8.00
C THR A 112 1.87 -0.65 -8.01
N TRP A 113 0.89 -0.03 -7.35
CA TRP A 113 -0.49 -0.49 -7.37
C TRP A 113 -1.11 -0.22 -8.74
N ARG A 114 -1.36 -1.28 -9.52
CA ARG A 114 -2.12 -1.19 -10.79
C ARG A 114 -3.59 -1.54 -10.61
N LYS A 115 -3.87 -2.44 -9.67
CA LYS A 115 -5.21 -2.89 -9.29
C LYS A 115 -5.17 -3.24 -7.81
N PHE A 116 -6.22 -2.91 -7.07
CA PHE A 116 -6.37 -3.36 -5.69
C PHE A 116 -6.39 -4.89 -5.64
N ARG A 117 -5.71 -5.46 -4.64
CA ARG A 117 -5.66 -6.90 -4.41
C ARG A 117 -6.00 -7.20 -2.95
N PRO A 118 -6.74 -8.28 -2.68
CA PRO A 118 -6.98 -8.70 -1.31
C PRO A 118 -5.63 -9.03 -0.63
N PRO A 119 -5.50 -8.78 0.69
CA PRO A 119 -4.30 -9.12 1.42
C PRO A 119 -4.08 -10.64 1.44
N LEU A 120 -2.81 -11.04 1.50
CA LEU A 120 -2.45 -12.41 1.88
C LEU A 120 -2.64 -12.55 3.39
N VAL A 121 -3.49 -13.49 3.80
CA VAL A 121 -3.78 -13.74 5.22
C VAL A 121 -2.94 -14.92 5.69
N LEU A 122 -2.14 -14.70 6.73
CA LEU A 122 -1.24 -15.70 7.31
C LEU A 122 -1.57 -15.86 8.79
N MET A 123 -1.67 -17.11 9.24
CA MET A 123 -1.72 -17.42 10.67
C MET A 123 -0.33 -17.85 11.11
N ALA A 124 0.27 -17.09 12.00
CA ALA A 124 1.64 -17.31 12.45
C ALA A 124 1.71 -17.32 13.98
N THR A 125 2.76 -17.94 14.51
CA THR A 125 3.01 -18.04 15.94
C THR A 125 4.27 -17.27 16.30
N PRO A 126 4.49 -16.92 17.59
CA PRO A 126 5.79 -16.47 18.05
C PRO A 126 6.90 -17.43 17.60
N GLY A 127 8.05 -16.88 17.19
CA GLY A 127 9.14 -17.62 16.55
C GLY A 127 8.98 -17.80 15.04
N THR A 128 8.04 -17.12 14.38
CA THR A 128 7.89 -17.11 12.92
C THR A 128 8.45 -15.82 12.33
N THR A 129 9.21 -15.92 11.24
CA THR A 129 9.61 -14.77 10.41
C THR A 129 8.83 -14.79 9.10
N VAL A 130 8.18 -13.68 8.77
CA VAL A 130 7.52 -13.44 7.48
C VAL A 130 8.36 -12.48 6.66
N PHE A 131 8.82 -12.93 5.50
CA PHE A 131 9.51 -12.11 4.52
C PHE A 131 8.50 -11.44 3.58
N VAL A 132 8.62 -10.14 3.40
CA VAL A 132 7.82 -9.34 2.47
C VAL A 132 8.80 -8.76 1.45
N SER A 133 9.05 -9.50 0.37
CA SER A 133 10.26 -9.41 -0.47
C SER A 133 11.54 -9.91 0.21
N ALA A 134 12.64 -9.94 -0.55
CA ALA A 134 13.96 -10.19 0.02
C ALA A 134 14.54 -8.98 0.78
N TYR A 135 13.91 -7.80 0.67
CA TYR A 135 14.37 -6.59 1.37
C TYR A 135 13.72 -6.33 2.72
N CYS A 136 12.69 -7.10 3.12
CA CYS A 136 11.97 -6.86 4.37
C CYS A 136 11.57 -8.17 5.06
N ALA A 137 11.68 -8.19 6.37
CA ALA A 137 11.20 -9.27 7.21
C ALA A 137 10.51 -8.73 8.47
N VAL A 138 9.45 -9.41 8.89
CA VAL A 138 8.72 -9.20 10.14
C VAL A 138 8.78 -10.50 10.93
N GLU A 139 9.49 -10.49 12.05
CA GLU A 139 9.54 -11.58 13.01
C GLU A 139 8.55 -11.33 14.15
N ILE A 140 7.76 -12.35 14.48
CA ILE A 140 6.93 -12.36 15.68
C ILE A 140 7.78 -12.87 16.83
N VAL A 141 8.33 -11.98 17.65
CA VAL A 141 9.24 -12.33 18.74
C VAL A 141 8.45 -12.89 19.93
N SER A 142 7.37 -12.23 20.30
CA SER A 142 6.48 -12.65 21.38
C SER A 142 5.05 -12.23 21.10
N GLY A 143 4.09 -12.92 21.71
CA GLY A 143 2.67 -12.67 21.51
C GLY A 143 1.81 -13.86 21.93
N PRO A 144 0.50 -13.82 21.62
CA PRO A 144 -0.36 -14.96 21.82
C PRO A 144 0.06 -16.13 20.92
N PRO A 145 -0.37 -17.37 21.19
CA PRO A 145 -0.02 -18.55 20.39
C PRO A 145 -0.39 -18.43 18.91
N GLN A 146 -1.28 -17.50 18.55
CA GLN A 146 -1.70 -17.27 17.18
C GLN A 146 -1.87 -15.76 16.93
N VAL A 147 -1.17 -15.27 15.91
CA VAL A 147 -1.24 -13.92 15.38
C VAL A 147 -1.71 -14.02 13.93
N CYS A 148 -2.75 -13.27 13.57
CA CYS A 148 -3.22 -13.17 12.20
C CYS A 148 -2.54 -11.98 11.54
N LEU A 149 -1.85 -12.23 10.42
CA LEU A 149 -1.18 -11.22 9.63
C LEU A 149 -1.92 -11.03 8.31
N PHE A 150 -2.13 -9.76 7.94
CA PHE A 150 -2.66 -9.35 6.65
C PHE A 150 -1.53 -8.64 5.90
N VAL A 151 -0.98 -9.31 4.90
CA VAL A 151 0.14 -8.80 4.11
C VAL A 151 -0.39 -8.16 2.83
N TYR A 152 -0.22 -6.85 2.71
CA TYR A 152 -0.65 -6.07 1.57
C TYR A 152 0.55 -5.74 0.69
N THR A 153 0.57 -6.29 -0.50
CA THR A 153 1.61 -6.00 -1.50
C THR A 153 1.01 -5.31 -2.73
N PRO A 154 1.73 -4.38 -3.38
CA PRO A 154 1.23 -3.59 -4.50
C PRO A 154 1.07 -4.37 -5.80
N SER A 155 1.92 -5.38 -6.02
CA SER A 155 1.85 -6.27 -7.18
C SER A 155 2.38 -7.67 -6.88
N ARG A 156 2.20 -8.61 -7.83
CA ARG A 156 2.72 -9.98 -7.71
C ARG A 156 4.26 -10.03 -7.80
N ALA A 157 4.90 -8.93 -8.17
CA ALA A 157 6.36 -8.83 -8.17
C ALA A 157 6.94 -8.74 -6.76
N VAL A 158 6.12 -8.42 -5.75
CA VAL A 158 6.49 -8.52 -4.34
C VAL A 158 5.95 -9.84 -3.81
N THR A 159 6.85 -10.79 -3.61
CA THR A 159 6.53 -12.13 -3.11
C THR A 159 6.67 -12.17 -1.59
N VAL A 160 5.92 -13.06 -0.97
CA VAL A 160 5.86 -13.21 0.49
C VAL A 160 6.09 -14.67 0.81
N ASP A 161 6.93 -14.94 1.81
CA ASP A 161 7.16 -16.30 2.31
C ASP A 161 7.44 -16.27 3.82
N LEU A 162 7.39 -17.41 4.49
CA LEU A 162 7.58 -17.49 5.94
C LEU A 162 8.34 -18.74 6.34
N CYS A 163 9.09 -18.64 7.43
CA CYS A 163 9.81 -19.76 8.02
C CYS A 163 9.96 -19.60 9.54
N PRO A 164 10.36 -20.66 10.26
CA PRO A 164 10.82 -20.54 11.63
C PRO A 164 11.96 -19.53 11.74
N SER A 165 11.91 -18.65 12.74
CA SER A 165 12.89 -17.56 12.94
C SER A 165 14.32 -18.08 13.13
N GLU A 166 14.48 -19.24 13.77
CA GLU A 166 15.78 -19.90 13.94
C GLU A 166 16.47 -20.21 12.59
N ASN A 167 15.67 -20.51 11.55
CA ASN A 167 16.17 -20.84 10.21
C ASN A 167 16.12 -19.65 9.26
N ALA A 168 15.63 -18.49 9.70
CA ALA A 168 15.35 -17.35 8.83
C ALA A 168 16.55 -16.85 8.04
N ARG A 169 17.75 -16.91 8.62
CA ARG A 169 18.97 -16.52 7.92
C ARG A 169 19.29 -17.49 6.77
N ALA A 170 19.31 -18.79 7.06
CA ALA A 170 19.62 -19.81 6.06
C ALA A 170 18.56 -19.82 4.94
N PHE A 171 17.28 -19.75 5.33
CA PHE A 171 16.16 -19.64 4.40
C PHE A 171 16.32 -18.42 3.47
N TRP A 172 16.61 -17.24 4.02
CA TRP A 172 16.80 -16.03 3.21
C TRP A 172 17.93 -16.20 2.20
N HIS A 173 19.09 -16.71 2.60
CA HIS A 173 20.21 -16.94 1.66
C HIS A 173 19.86 -17.93 0.54
N GLU A 174 18.96 -18.88 0.79
CA GLU A 174 18.52 -19.84 -0.21
C GLU A 174 17.59 -19.22 -1.26
N VAL A 175 16.63 -18.40 -0.82
CA VAL A 175 15.51 -17.97 -1.68
C VAL A 175 15.54 -16.50 -2.10
N ALA A 176 16.36 -15.65 -1.47
CA ALA A 176 16.43 -14.22 -1.75
C ALA A 176 16.96 -13.93 -3.16
N GLY A 177 16.30 -13.00 -3.88
CA GLY A 177 16.63 -12.70 -5.27
C GLY A 177 16.13 -13.75 -6.27
N ARG A 178 15.65 -14.90 -5.80
CA ARG A 178 15.11 -16.00 -6.61
C ARG A 178 13.59 -16.05 -6.45
N THR A 179 13.12 -16.71 -5.40
CA THR A 179 11.70 -16.82 -5.06
C THR A 179 11.23 -15.61 -4.27
N LEU A 180 12.07 -15.07 -3.38
CA LEU A 180 11.79 -13.82 -2.67
C LEU A 180 12.26 -12.62 -3.50
N GLN A 181 11.29 -11.92 -4.09
CA GLN A 181 11.48 -10.73 -4.91
C GLN A 181 10.65 -9.55 -4.37
N PRO A 182 11.09 -8.30 -4.61
CA PRO A 182 12.40 -7.88 -5.13
C PRO A 182 13.57 -8.11 -4.13
N PRO A 183 14.84 -8.12 -4.62
CA PRO A 183 15.21 -8.00 -6.02
C PRO A 183 14.89 -9.25 -6.83
N GLY A 184 14.91 -9.14 -8.16
CA GLY A 184 14.72 -10.29 -9.07
C GLY A 184 16.02 -10.98 -9.48
N ALA A 185 17.14 -10.66 -8.84
CA ALA A 185 18.47 -11.17 -9.15
C ALA A 185 19.29 -11.26 -7.84
N PRO A 186 19.76 -12.46 -7.44
CA PRO A 186 20.56 -12.64 -6.23
C PRO A 186 21.86 -11.85 -6.23
N GLU A 187 22.42 -11.56 -7.40
CA GLU A 187 23.67 -10.81 -7.55
C GLU A 187 23.54 -9.35 -7.09
N LEU A 188 22.31 -8.84 -7.02
CA LEU A 188 22.00 -7.52 -6.45
C LEU A 188 21.98 -7.54 -4.92
N LEU A 189 22.00 -8.73 -4.32
CA LEU A 189 22.13 -8.93 -2.88
C LEU A 189 23.59 -9.23 -2.56
N THR A 190 24.39 -8.18 -2.33
CA THR A 190 25.73 -8.35 -1.78
C THR A 190 25.65 -8.80 -0.32
N ASP A 191 26.72 -9.36 0.26
CA ASP A 191 26.76 -9.68 1.70
C ASP A 191 26.52 -8.44 2.59
N GLU A 192 26.65 -7.24 2.03
CA GLU A 192 26.31 -5.96 2.67
C GLU A 192 24.81 -5.60 2.54
N ALA A 193 24.07 -6.20 1.60
CA ALA A 193 22.62 -6.07 1.40
C ALA A 193 21.79 -6.97 2.35
N VAL A 194 22.40 -7.41 3.44
CA VAL A 194 21.74 -8.12 4.54
C VAL A 194 20.63 -7.24 5.12
N LEU A 195 19.60 -7.88 5.68
CA LEU A 195 18.56 -7.23 6.49
C LEU A 195 19.15 -6.69 7.81
N THR A 196 20.05 -5.71 7.71
CA THR A 196 20.89 -5.18 8.79
C THR A 196 20.20 -4.11 9.61
N VAL A 197 19.27 -3.37 9.03
CA VAL A 197 18.48 -2.39 9.76
C VAL A 197 17.42 -3.15 10.55
N SER A 198 17.52 -3.14 11.88
CA SER A 198 16.58 -3.83 12.75
C SER A 198 15.93 -2.90 13.78
N ARG A 199 14.63 -3.06 13.96
CA ARG A 199 13.86 -2.35 14.99
C ARG A 199 12.79 -3.26 15.58
N SER A 200 12.65 -3.24 16.89
CA SER A 200 11.57 -3.93 17.60
C SER A 200 10.45 -2.95 17.95
N TYR A 201 9.21 -3.39 17.76
CA TYR A 201 8.01 -2.64 18.10
C TYR A 201 7.19 -3.45 19.10
N LEU A 202 6.84 -2.82 20.22
CA LEU A 202 5.92 -3.36 21.22
C LEU A 202 4.52 -2.81 20.93
N PHE A 203 3.54 -3.69 20.94
CA PHE A 203 2.13 -3.34 20.75
C PHE A 203 1.28 -3.89 21.88
N GLU A 204 0.67 -2.97 22.64
CA GLU A 204 -0.31 -3.30 23.67
C GLU A 204 -1.64 -3.66 23.01
N CYS A 205 -2.02 -4.94 23.07
CA CYS A 205 -3.14 -5.47 22.28
C CYS A 205 -4.35 -5.86 23.14
N TYR A 206 -4.78 -4.98 24.03
CA TYR A 206 -5.96 -5.16 24.88
C TYR A 206 -7.26 -4.70 24.17
N ASP A 207 -8.41 -5.20 24.65
CA ASP A 207 -9.79 -4.77 24.37
C ASP A 207 -10.26 -4.67 22.90
N ASN A 208 -9.46 -5.10 21.92
CA ASN A 208 -9.78 -5.00 20.49
C ASN A 208 -9.37 -6.27 19.73
N ARG A 209 -9.88 -7.42 20.17
CA ARG A 209 -9.58 -8.73 19.55
C ARG A 209 -10.08 -8.77 18.11
N ARG A 210 -9.35 -9.47 17.24
CA ARG A 210 -9.71 -9.67 15.81
C ARG A 210 -9.84 -8.38 14.99
N VAL A 211 -9.35 -7.25 15.50
CA VAL A 211 -9.26 -5.98 14.78
C VAL A 211 -7.77 -5.69 14.52
N PRO A 212 -7.38 -5.23 13.32
CA PRO A 212 -6.02 -4.79 13.06
C PRO A 212 -5.52 -3.80 14.12
N LYS A 213 -4.31 -4.03 14.64
CA LYS A 213 -3.73 -3.24 15.73
C LYS A 213 -2.83 -2.12 15.21
N ALA A 214 -2.00 -2.44 14.23
CA ALA A 214 -1.13 -1.48 13.56
C ALA A 214 -0.80 -1.97 12.15
N ASP A 215 -0.40 -1.03 11.29
CA ASP A 215 0.28 -1.33 10.04
C ASP A 215 1.78 -1.10 10.21
N VAL A 216 2.56 -2.13 9.95
CA VAL A 216 4.02 -2.04 9.75
C VAL A 216 4.25 -1.85 8.25
N TYR A 217 4.64 -0.65 7.83
CA TYR A 217 4.81 -0.32 6.41
C TYR A 217 6.27 -0.36 5.97
N PHE A 218 6.46 -0.66 4.68
CA PHE A 218 7.72 -0.66 3.95
C PHE A 218 7.55 0.19 2.69
N CYS A 219 8.21 1.35 2.62
CA CYS A 219 8.05 2.28 1.51
C CYS A 219 8.38 1.62 0.17
N GLY A 220 7.45 1.68 -0.78
CA GLY A 220 7.61 1.08 -2.11
C GLY A 220 7.40 -0.44 -2.17
N ILE A 221 7.20 -1.14 -1.04
CA ILE A 221 7.06 -2.61 -1.02
C ILE A 221 5.67 -3.05 -0.53
N GLY A 222 5.08 -2.37 0.46
CA GLY A 222 3.79 -2.75 1.01
C GLY A 222 3.69 -2.53 2.51
N TRP A 223 2.78 -3.25 3.17
CA TRP A 223 2.69 -3.25 4.63
C TRP A 223 2.11 -4.56 5.16
N VAL A 224 2.34 -4.81 6.45
CA VAL A 224 1.75 -5.91 7.21
C VAL A 224 0.86 -5.30 8.29
N SER A 225 -0.42 -5.63 8.26
CA SER A 225 -1.32 -5.39 9.39
C SER A 225 -1.41 -6.67 10.22
N PHE A 226 -1.65 -6.57 11.52
CA PHE A 226 -1.84 -7.76 12.35
C PHE A 226 -2.98 -7.60 13.35
N CYS A 227 -3.61 -8.71 13.72
CA CYS A 227 -4.54 -8.76 14.84
C CYS A 227 -4.28 -9.99 15.72
N THR A 228 -4.72 -9.89 16.97
CA THR A 228 -4.60 -10.96 17.96
C THR A 228 -5.97 -11.58 18.24
N VAL A 229 -5.95 -12.89 18.53
CA VAL A 229 -7.16 -13.63 18.95
C VAL A 229 -7.39 -13.57 20.46
N LYS A 230 -6.35 -13.24 21.24
CA LYS A 230 -6.35 -13.08 22.69
C LYS A 230 -5.68 -11.76 23.05
N ASP A 231 -6.02 -11.23 24.21
CA ASP A 231 -5.35 -10.04 24.75
C ASP A 231 -3.97 -10.45 25.22
N ALA A 232 -2.95 -9.87 24.59
CA ALA A 232 -1.55 -10.14 24.88
C ALA A 232 -0.69 -9.12 24.14
N ASP A 233 0.34 -8.60 24.77
CA ASP A 233 1.30 -7.76 24.08
C ASP A 233 1.99 -8.52 22.95
N VAL A 234 2.19 -7.85 21.83
CA VAL A 234 2.88 -8.40 20.66
C VAL A 234 4.17 -7.64 20.44
N VAL A 235 5.27 -8.36 20.31
CA VAL A 235 6.56 -7.79 19.92
C VAL A 235 6.87 -8.26 18.50
N LEU A 236 6.96 -7.29 17.59
CA LEU A 236 7.39 -7.53 16.21
C LEU A 236 8.80 -6.98 16.03
N ARG A 237 9.73 -7.82 15.56
CA ARG A 237 11.05 -7.37 15.09
C ARG A 237 11.02 -7.21 13.59
N VAL A 238 11.19 -5.98 13.15
CA VAL A 238 11.29 -5.63 11.73
C VAL A 238 12.75 -5.59 11.35
N ARG A 239 13.09 -6.22 10.23
CA ARG A 239 14.43 -6.17 9.62
C ARG A 239 14.31 -5.77 8.16
N THR A 240 15.12 -4.82 7.72
CA THR A 240 15.11 -4.34 6.33
C THR A 240 16.53 -4.20 5.79
N ALA A 241 16.66 -4.29 4.46
CA ALA A 241 17.87 -3.84 3.80
C ALA A 241 18.08 -2.33 4.04
N PRO A 242 19.33 -1.84 4.02
CA PRO A 242 19.63 -0.41 4.06
C PRO A 242 18.85 0.34 2.97
N GLY A 243 18.40 1.56 3.28
CA GLY A 243 17.66 2.40 2.34
C GLY A 243 16.16 2.13 2.26
N ILE A 244 15.67 0.97 2.71
CA ILE A 244 14.23 0.76 2.89
C ILE A 244 13.75 1.50 4.14
N VAL A 245 12.92 2.51 3.91
CA VAL A 245 12.20 3.20 4.98
C VAL A 245 11.04 2.33 5.46
N HIS A 246 11.02 2.04 6.76
CA HIS A 246 9.93 1.34 7.41
C HIS A 246 9.42 2.10 8.64
N GLY A 247 8.19 1.82 9.05
CA GLY A 247 7.61 2.42 10.23
C GLY A 247 6.28 1.80 10.63
N VAL A 248 5.67 2.39 11.64
CA VAL A 248 4.37 1.98 12.18
C VAL A 248 3.38 3.12 11.99
N ARG A 249 2.14 2.77 11.65
CA ARG A 249 1.00 3.69 11.61
C ARG A 249 -0.28 3.01 12.08
N SER A 250 -1.30 3.81 12.35
CA SER A 250 -2.65 3.30 12.58
C SER A 250 -3.16 2.52 11.36
N PRO A 251 -3.91 1.41 11.55
CA PRO A 251 -4.41 0.61 10.45
C PRO A 251 -5.26 1.42 9.46
N LEU A 252 -4.99 1.27 8.17
CA LEU A 252 -5.79 1.91 7.12
C LEU A 252 -7.16 1.26 6.90
N GLN A 253 -7.32 -0.01 7.31
CA GLN A 253 -8.61 -0.69 7.33
C GLN A 253 -9.01 -0.95 8.79
N ARG A 254 -10.18 -0.44 9.17
CA ARG A 254 -10.84 -0.71 10.46
C ARG A 254 -11.90 -1.78 10.28
#